data_AF-A0A1E5GSU9-F1
#
_entry.id   AF-A0A1E5GSU9-F1
#
_cell.length_a   1.000
_cell.length_b   1.000
_cell.length_c   1.000
_cell.angle_alpha   90.00
_cell.angle_beta   90.00
_cell.angle_gamma   90.00
#
_symmetry.space_group_name_H-M   'P 1'
#
loop_
_entity.id
_entity.type
_entity.pdbx_description
1 polymer ?
#
loop_
_entity_poly.entity_id
_entity_poly.type
_entity_poly.pdbx_seq_one_letter_code
_entity_poly.pdbx_strand_id
1 'polypeptide(L)'
;MERVTSEQFIRLLNEKEKRFAAIINFSFYYIEQGQIYRFEQNHNEKSLRFVRDFYDGEITDQELADEIKCIILKQMQYDWFTDAWKETIIENVMRSRSDIDVFFF
;
A
#
# COMPACT_ATOMS: atom_id res chain seq x y z
N MET A 1 -0.88 -0.26 -11.54
CA MET A 1 0.16 -0.20 -10.47
C MET A 1 1.39 0.57 -10.98
N GLU A 2 2.08 1.33 -10.14
CA GLU A 2 3.30 2.06 -10.51
C GLU A 2 4.45 1.76 -9.54
N ARG A 3 5.67 1.59 -10.07
CA ARG A 3 6.90 1.51 -9.25
C ARG A 3 7.49 2.89 -9.07
N VAL A 4 7.72 3.27 -7.82
CA VAL A 4 8.31 4.56 -7.48
C VAL A 4 9.56 4.38 -6.62
N THR A 5 10.50 5.31 -6.74
CA THR A 5 11.68 5.32 -5.87
C THR A 5 11.30 5.77 -4.46
N SER A 6 12.18 5.49 -3.49
CA SER A 6 12.05 6.00 -2.11
C SER A 6 11.79 7.50 -2.06
N GLU A 7 12.48 8.29 -2.89
CA GLU A 7 12.35 9.75 -2.93
C GLU A 7 10.99 10.19 -3.49
N GLN A 8 10.51 9.52 -4.54
CA GLN A 8 9.19 9.77 -5.10
C GLN A 8 8.08 9.40 -4.11
N PHE A 9 8.22 8.26 -3.43
CA PHE A 9 7.29 7.84 -2.39
C PHE A 9 7.21 8.85 -1.24
N ILE A 10 8.36 9.36 -0.77
CA ILE A 10 8.40 10.39 0.28
C ILE A 10 7.70 11.67 -0.18
N ARG A 11 7.86 12.08 -1.46
CA ARG A 11 7.11 13.21 -2.01
C ARG A 11 5.60 12.96 -1.99
N LEU A 12 5.16 11.78 -2.44
CA LEU A 12 3.74 11.38 -2.41
C LEU A 12 3.16 11.39 -0.98
N LEU A 13 3.92 10.93 0.02
CA LEU A 13 3.51 11.00 1.44
C LEU A 13 3.32 12.43 1.98
N ASN A 14 3.88 13.44 1.31
CA ASN A 14 3.70 14.84 1.67
C ASN A 14 2.55 15.50 0.88
N GLU A 15 2.10 14.88 -0.21
CA GLU A 15 0.95 15.30 -1.00
C GLU A 15 -0.35 14.87 -0.32
N LYS A 16 -0.91 15.75 0.50
CA LYS A 16 -2.13 15.49 1.30
C LYS A 16 -3.41 15.26 0.48
N GLU A 17 -3.37 15.47 -0.83
CA GLU A 17 -4.53 15.34 -1.71
C GLU A 17 -4.66 13.93 -2.32
N LYS A 18 -3.64 13.08 -2.20
CA LYS A 18 -3.65 11.74 -2.80
C LYS A 18 -4.05 10.66 -1.81
N ARG A 19 -4.80 9.68 -2.32
CA ARG A 19 -5.07 8.40 -1.67
C ARG A 19 -4.41 7.31 -2.50
N PHE A 20 -3.63 6.47 -1.84
CA PHE A 20 -2.95 5.37 -2.51
C PHE A 20 -2.63 4.25 -1.52
N ALA A 21 -2.46 3.04 -2.04
CA ALA A 21 -1.85 1.95 -1.29
C ALA A 21 -0.41 1.75 -1.73
N ALA A 22 0.43 1.23 -0.84
CA ALA A 22 1.82 0.95 -1.13
C ALA A 22 2.27 -0.36 -0.48
N ILE A 23 3.19 -1.07 -1.12
CA ILE A 23 3.78 -2.30 -0.60
C ILE A 23 5.23 -2.00 -0.23
N ILE A 24 5.53 -2.09 1.07
CA ILE A 24 6.87 -1.82 1.61
C ILE A 24 7.28 -3.03 2.44
N ASN A 25 8.37 -3.69 2.08
CA ASN A 25 8.88 -4.88 2.77
C ASN A 25 7.78 -5.94 3.05
N PHE A 26 7.00 -6.30 2.03
CA PHE A 26 5.88 -7.25 2.12
C PHE A 26 4.76 -6.83 3.09
N SER A 27 4.63 -5.53 3.36
CA SER A 27 3.53 -4.97 4.14
C SER A 27 2.74 -3.97 3.31
N PHE A 28 1.42 -4.11 3.33
CA PHE A 28 0.48 -3.18 2.72
C PHE A 28 0.21 -2.00 3.64
N TYR A 29 0.30 -0.83 3.05
CA TYR A 29 -0.02 0.44 3.67
C TYR A 29 -1.06 1.15 2.82
N TYR A 30 -2.09 1.70 3.46
CA TYR A 30 -3.00 2.65 2.86
C TYR A 30 -2.68 4.04 3.37
N ILE A 31 -2.57 4.98 2.44
CA ILE A 31 -2.25 6.37 2.71
C ILE A 31 -3.49 7.18 2.33
N GLU A 32 -3.98 7.95 3.28
CA GLU A 32 -5.09 8.87 3.07
C GLU A 32 -4.81 10.19 3.78
N GLN A 33 -4.78 11.29 3.01
CA GLN A 33 -4.59 12.64 3.54
C GLN A 33 -3.33 12.82 4.40
N GLY A 34 -2.29 12.03 4.11
CA GLY A 34 -1.04 12.01 4.86
C GLY A 34 -1.05 11.15 6.13
N GLN A 35 -2.18 10.52 6.47
CA GLN A 35 -2.22 9.44 7.46
C GLN A 35 -1.80 8.13 6.80
N ILE A 36 -1.11 7.28 7.56
CA ILE A 36 -0.58 5.99 7.08
C ILE A 36 -1.15 4.89 7.94
N TYR A 37 -1.84 3.98 7.29
CA TYR A 37 -2.51 2.85 7.90
C TYR A 37 -1.89 1.57 7.41
N ARG A 38 -1.39 0.73 8.31
CA ARG A 38 -0.90 -0.61 7.97
C ARG A 38 -2.05 -1.60 8.02
N PHE A 39 -2.08 -2.51 7.04
CA PHE A 39 -3.07 -3.58 7.02
C PHE A 39 -2.81 -4.55 8.18
N GLU A 40 -3.88 -5.10 8.74
CA GLU A 40 -3.78 -6.23 9.65
C GLU A 40 -3.22 -7.47 8.95
N GLN A 41 -2.59 -8.38 9.71
CA GLN A 41 -1.85 -9.52 9.15
C GLN A 41 -2.68 -10.36 8.17
N ASN A 42 -3.91 -10.74 8.53
CA ASN A 42 -4.78 -11.56 7.68
C ASN A 42 -5.12 -10.84 6.36
N HIS A 43 -5.38 -9.53 6.41
CA HIS A 43 -5.68 -8.71 5.24
C HIS A 43 -4.44 -8.43 4.40
N ASN A 44 -3.28 -8.29 5.04
CA ASN A 44 -1.98 -8.16 4.40
C ASN A 44 -1.65 -9.42 3.58
N GLU A 45 -1.75 -10.60 4.17
CA GLU A 45 -1.51 -11.89 3.50
C GLU A 45 -2.45 -12.08 2.30
N LYS A 46 -3.74 -11.75 2.47
CA LYS A 46 -4.71 -11.80 1.36
C LYS A 46 -4.33 -10.85 0.23
N SER A 47 -3.93 -9.62 0.55
CA SER A 47 -3.56 -8.61 -0.45
C SER A 47 -2.28 -8.99 -1.20
N LEU A 48 -1.28 -9.56 -0.50
CA LEU A 48 -0.06 -10.07 -1.12
C LEU A 48 -0.32 -11.22 -2.08
N ARG A 49 -1.31 -12.07 -1.78
CA ARG A 49 -1.73 -13.13 -2.69
C ARG A 49 -2.26 -12.56 -3.99
N PHE A 50 -3.15 -11.58 -3.96
CA PHE A 50 -3.64 -10.95 -5.19
C PHE A 50 -2.53 -10.29 -6.01
N VAL A 51 -1.54 -9.68 -5.36
CA VAL A 51 -0.38 -9.13 -6.08
C VAL A 51 0.45 -10.24 -6.73
N ARG A 52 0.61 -11.38 -6.06
CA ARG A 52 1.25 -12.55 -6.68
C ARG A 52 0.46 -13.03 -7.89
N ASP A 53 -0.85 -13.24 -7.73
CA ASP A 53 -1.74 -13.69 -8.80
C ASP A 53 -1.68 -12.71 -10.01
N PHE A 54 -1.53 -11.40 -9.76
CA PHE A 54 -1.31 -10.40 -10.81
C PHE A 54 0.04 -10.56 -11.52
N TYR A 55 1.13 -10.73 -10.77
CA TYR A 55 2.46 -10.94 -11.35
C TYR A 55 2.56 -12.27 -12.11
N ASP A 56 1.80 -13.29 -11.71
CA ASP A 56 1.69 -14.58 -12.40
C ASP A 56 0.75 -14.50 -13.63
N GLY A 57 0.09 -13.36 -13.85
CA GLY A 57 -0.80 -13.12 -14.98
C GLY A 57 -2.17 -13.76 -14.85
N GLU A 58 -2.55 -14.20 -13.65
CA GLU A 58 -3.85 -14.83 -13.36
C GLU A 58 -4.99 -13.82 -13.24
N ILE A 59 -4.68 -12.57 -12.85
CA ILE A 59 -5.66 -11.48 -12.75
C ILE A 59 -5.16 -10.21 -13.45
N THR A 60 -6.10 -9.39 -13.91
CA THR A 60 -5.84 -8.10 -14.55
C THR A 60 -5.54 -6.99 -13.55
N ASP A 61 -4.97 -5.87 -14.01
CA ASP A 61 -4.73 -4.68 -13.18
C ASP A 61 -6.05 -4.13 -12.58
N GLN A 62 -7.16 -4.23 -13.33
CA GLN A 62 -8.49 -3.81 -12.87
C GLN A 62 -9.00 -4.70 -11.73
N GLU A 63 -8.89 -6.03 -11.89
CA GLU A 63 -9.30 -6.98 -10.84
C GLU A 63 -8.47 -6.80 -9.56
N LEU A 64 -7.16 -6.60 -9.70
CA LEU A 64 -6.28 -6.28 -8.57
C LEU A 64 -6.71 -4.98 -7.89
N ALA A 65 -6.95 -3.91 -8.66
CA ALA A 65 -7.37 -2.61 -8.11
C ALA A 65 -8.70 -2.73 -7.34
N ASP A 66 -9.67 -3.47 -7.87
CA ASP A 66 -10.98 -3.66 -7.23
C ASP A 66 -10.89 -4.50 -5.95
N GLU A 67 -10.07 -5.55 -5.92
CA GLU A 67 -9.82 -6.34 -4.71
C GLU A 67 -9.13 -5.51 -3.62
N ILE A 68 -8.09 -4.75 -3.96
CA ILE A 68 -7.39 -3.89 -2.99
C ILE A 68 -8.35 -2.81 -2.44
N LYS A 69 -9.16 -2.16 -3.29
CA LYS A 69 -10.19 -1.22 -2.85
C LYS A 69 -11.19 -1.88 -1.90
N CYS A 70 -11.66 -3.09 -2.21
CA CYS A 70 -12.58 -3.85 -1.37
C CYS A 70 -11.98 -4.15 0.00
N ILE A 71 -10.69 -4.51 0.07
CA ILE A 71 -9.98 -4.76 1.32
C ILE A 71 -9.81 -3.49 2.15
N ILE A 72 -9.45 -2.37 1.53
CA ILE A 72 -9.35 -1.06 2.21
C ILE A 72 -10.69 -0.68 2.82
N LEU A 73 -11.77 -0.75 2.04
CA LEU A 73 -13.12 -0.40 2.51
C LEU A 73 -13.54 -1.28 3.70
N LYS A 74 -13.26 -2.57 3.67
CA LYS A 74 -13.53 -3.48 4.79
C LYS A 74 -12.73 -3.09 6.03
N GLN A 75 -11.43 -2.83 5.89
CA GLN A 75 -10.62 -2.43 7.03
C GLN A 75 -11.04 -1.07 7.61
N MET A 76 -11.43 -0.09 6.77
CA MET A 76 -12.02 1.18 7.23
C MET A 76 -13.32 0.95 8.00
N GLN A 77 -14.21 0.09 7.47
CA GLN A 77 -15.52 -0.18 8.06
C GLN A 77 -15.42 -0.77 9.47
N TYR A 78 -14.42 -1.62 9.72
CA TYR A 78 -14.24 -2.32 10.98
C TYR A 78 -13.10 -1.76 11.85
N ASP A 79 -12.48 -0.65 11.43
CA ASP A 79 -11.33 -0.01 12.10
C ASP A 79 -10.15 -0.99 12.31
N TRP A 80 -9.90 -1.87 11.32
CA TRP A 80 -8.86 -2.90 11.35
C TRP A 80 -7.50 -2.42 10.83
N PHE A 81 -7.26 -1.11 10.88
CA PHE A 81 -5.95 -0.58 10.59
C PHE A 81 -5.09 -0.52 11.83
N THR A 82 -3.78 -0.73 11.65
CA THR A 82 -2.80 -0.32 12.65
C THR A 82 -2.22 1.02 12.23
N ASP A 83 -2.24 2.01 13.12
CA ASP A 83 -1.54 3.27 12.91
C ASP A 83 -0.05 3.02 12.66
N ALA A 84 0.48 3.63 11.60
CA ALA A 84 1.90 3.57 11.27
C ALA A 84 2.53 4.96 11.35
N TRP A 85 3.62 5.07 12.10
CA TRP A 85 4.39 6.31 12.20
C TRP A 85 5.10 6.61 10.88
N LYS A 86 4.87 7.81 10.36
CA LYS A 86 5.45 8.29 9.10
C LYS A 86 6.97 8.20 9.10
N GLU A 87 7.61 8.57 10.21
CA GLU A 87 9.06 8.53 10.40
C GLU A 87 9.60 7.10 10.25
N THR A 88 8.91 6.11 10.85
CA THR A 88 9.29 4.69 10.76
C THR A 88 9.20 4.17 9.33
N ILE A 89 8.14 4.56 8.60
CA ILE A 89 7.96 4.19 7.19
C ILE A 89 9.08 4.78 6.33
N ILE A 90 9.36 6.07 6.50
CA ILE A 90 10.42 6.77 5.76
C ILE A 90 11.77 6.11 6.03
N GLU A 91 12.09 5.79 7.28
CA GLU A 91 13.34 5.12 7.62
C GLU A 91 13.46 3.75 6.91
N ASN A 92 12.39 2.95 6.94
CA ASN A 92 12.37 1.63 6.29
C ASN A 92 12.56 1.72 4.78
N VAL A 93 11.87 2.66 4.13
CA VAL A 93 11.95 2.91 2.69
C VAL A 93 13.34 3.39 2.28
N MET A 94 13.95 4.28 3.06
CA MET A 94 15.29 4.78 2.78
C MET A 94 16.38 3.72 2.96
N ARG A 95 16.20 2.78 3.92
CA ARG A 95 17.13 1.66 4.13
C ARG A 95 17.02 0.58 3.07
N SER A 96 15.81 0.29 2.58
CA SER A 96 15.56 -0.80 1.64
C SER A 96 16.15 -0.56 0.25
N ARG A 97 16.27 0.71 -0.19
CA ARG A 97 16.71 1.14 -1.54
C ARG A 97 15.97 0.43 -2.70
N SER A 98 14.87 -0.25 -2.40
CA SER A 98 14.07 -0.97 -3.37
C SER A 98 12.96 -0.07 -3.89
N ASP A 99 12.57 -0.27 -5.14
CA ASP A 99 11.38 0.37 -5.68
C ASP A 99 10.14 -0.09 -4.90
N ILE A 100 9.20 0.83 -4.74
CA ILE A 100 7.95 0.62 -4.01
C ILE A 100 6.83 0.51 -5.01
N ASP A 101 6.07 -0.58 -4.94
CA ASP A 101 4.84 -0.73 -5.69
C ASP A 101 3.74 0.14 -5.04
N VAL A 102 3.20 1.08 -5.82
CA VAL A 102 2.14 2.01 -5.42
C VAL A 102 0.89 1.81 -6.29
N PHE A 103 -0.27 1.87 -5.62
CA PHE A 103 -1.59 1.75 -6.21
C PHE A 103 -2.37 3.05 -5.97
N PHE A 104 -2.57 3.82 -7.04
CA PHE A 104 -3.39 5.02 -7.00
C PHE A 104 -4.87 4.67 -7.19
N PHE A 105 -5.76 5.46 -6.57
CA PHE A 105 -7.21 5.29 -6.64
C PHE A 105 -7.91 6.54 -7.16
#